data_AF-A0A7S2C9C6-F1
#
_entry.id   AF-A0A7S2C9C6-F1
#
_cell.length_a   1.000
_cell.length_b   1.000
_cell.length_c   1.000
_cell.angle_alpha   90.00
_cell.angle_beta   90.00
_cell.angle_gamma   90.00
#
_symmetry.space_group_name_H-M   'P 1'
#
loop_
_entity.id
_entity.type
_entity.pdbx_description
1 polymer ?
#
loop_
_entity_poly.entity_id
_entity_poly.type
_entity_poly.pdbx_seq_one_letter_code
_entity_poly.pdbx_strand_id
1 'polypeptide(L)'
;VVTPPSLMEPRGVDLNLNKFDLTQTVAAGEAEYSSLGKAFWSNVDSKQESVFKSEDNELLAAVFAPEVSDRRAEGDRFVPPEMRPEHLEKLRALVKEEAQVRAARKQHFLGEDFAAAAPGPLFPASWASSFGLAEADKATQGARCEQYDQQAVARAMKAEASFDKTAEDGTRFRVYRASGLEVRTTTEQGSEEAVGAVFASHSEPAAPHRAAAGERIVKAVEYVERAKGSEKTVPDRHYYVVFETETGDRIVTEKRADAFVVWAENPSSLEARNALAKVINSSEKCSASIADIRAAARGEGSFAKGSERKHYAHGIFQKAKA
;
A
#
# COMPACT_ATOMS: atom_id res chain seq x y z
N VAL A 1 12.50 -15.88 38.06
CA VAL A 1 12.25 -14.60 38.73
C VAL A 1 12.70 -13.51 37.79
N VAL A 2 11.75 -12.88 37.10
CA VAL A 2 12.03 -11.85 36.07
C VAL A 2 12.09 -10.51 36.80
N THR A 3 13.26 -9.88 36.78
CA THR A 3 13.49 -8.58 37.40
C THR A 3 12.73 -7.51 36.61
N PRO A 4 11.87 -6.69 37.25
CA PRO A 4 11.10 -5.67 36.54
C PRO A 4 12.04 -4.58 35.98
N PRO A 5 11.70 -3.96 34.83
CA PRO A 5 12.49 -2.90 34.23
C PRO A 5 12.55 -1.70 35.18
N SER A 6 13.77 -1.21 35.45
CA SER A 6 13.99 -0.04 36.29
C SER A 6 13.30 1.17 35.69
N LEU A 7 12.35 1.75 36.43
CA LEU A 7 11.82 3.09 36.19
C LEU A 7 13.00 4.04 36.00
N MET A 8 13.17 4.57 34.79
CA MET A 8 14.19 5.58 34.52
C MET A 8 13.95 6.78 35.45
N GLU A 9 14.94 7.11 36.27
CA GLU A 9 14.91 8.32 37.08
C GLU A 9 14.80 9.53 36.14
N PRO A 10 13.80 10.42 36.34
CA PRO A 10 13.67 11.62 35.54
C PRO A 10 14.91 12.48 35.73
N ARG A 11 15.72 12.62 34.67
CA ARG A 11 16.82 13.57 34.63
C ARG A 11 16.24 14.97 34.47
N GLY A 12 15.88 15.58 35.60
CA GLY A 12 15.53 17.01 35.63
C GLY A 12 16.73 17.83 35.17
N VAL A 13 16.51 18.71 34.19
CA VAL A 13 17.48 19.74 33.81
C VAL A 13 17.41 20.81 34.90
N ASP A 14 18.49 20.99 35.66
CA ASP A 14 18.58 22.05 36.67
C ASP A 14 18.67 23.42 35.98
N LEU A 15 17.51 24.07 35.81
CA LEU A 15 17.37 25.43 35.30
C LEU A 15 17.71 26.45 36.38
N ASN A 16 18.84 26.29 37.06
CA ASN A 16 19.27 27.24 38.07
C ASN A 16 19.78 28.53 37.40
N LEU A 17 18.83 29.42 37.11
CA LEU A 17 19.04 30.72 36.45
C LEU A 17 19.98 31.64 37.24
N ASN A 18 20.24 31.36 38.51
CA ASN A 18 21.11 32.14 39.38
C ASN A 18 22.59 32.05 38.97
N LYS A 19 22.96 31.11 38.10
CA LYS A 19 24.32 30.98 37.55
C LYS A 19 24.55 31.81 36.29
N PHE A 20 23.48 32.37 35.69
CA PHE A 20 23.62 33.30 34.58
C PHE A 20 23.84 34.70 35.12
N ASP A 21 25.09 35.16 35.05
CA ASP A 21 25.45 36.53 35.41
C ASP A 21 24.95 37.50 34.32
N LEU A 22 23.71 37.93 34.45
CA LEU A 22 23.08 38.93 33.57
C LEU A 22 23.67 40.35 33.74
N THR A 23 24.59 40.55 34.68
CA THR A 23 25.21 41.87 34.91
C THR A 23 26.34 42.16 33.93
N GLN A 24 26.89 41.13 33.27
CA GLN A 24 27.78 41.31 32.11
C GLN A 24 26.95 41.41 30.83
N THR A 25 26.24 42.53 30.67
CA THR A 25 25.83 42.97 29.34
C THR A 25 27.09 43.38 28.61
N VAL A 26 27.72 42.43 27.90
CA VAL A 26 28.63 42.80 26.82
C VAL A 26 27.78 43.68 25.92
N ALA A 27 28.15 44.95 25.78
CA ALA A 27 27.56 45.84 24.80
C ALA A 27 27.88 45.23 23.43
N ALA A 28 27.09 44.24 23.03
CA ALA A 28 26.94 43.85 21.65
C ALA A 28 26.48 45.13 20.99
N GLY A 29 27.39 45.78 20.27
CA GLY A 29 27.05 46.94 19.47
C GLY A 29 25.76 46.61 18.73
N GLU A 30 24.86 47.57 18.66
CA GLU A 30 23.63 47.51 17.86
C GLU A 30 24.01 47.37 16.37
N ALA A 31 24.67 46.27 16.03
CA ALA A 31 24.99 45.86 14.68
C ALA A 31 23.66 45.36 14.12
N GLU A 32 23.10 46.13 13.20
CA GLU A 32 22.55 45.75 11.89
C GLU A 32 22.08 44.29 11.60
N TYR A 33 21.73 43.48 12.60
CA TYR A 33 21.27 42.09 12.41
C TYR A 33 19.83 42.01 11.88
N SER A 34 19.08 43.11 11.91
CA SER A 34 17.68 43.18 11.49
C SER A 34 17.45 42.90 9.99
N SER A 35 18.49 42.89 9.15
CA SER A 35 18.38 42.60 7.71
C SER A 35 18.87 41.20 7.33
N LEU A 36 19.49 40.47 8.25
CA LEU A 36 20.18 39.22 7.94
C LEU A 36 19.20 38.08 7.59
N GLY A 37 18.07 37.99 8.32
CA GLY A 37 17.05 36.96 8.10
C GLY A 37 16.43 37.03 6.71
N LYS A 38 15.93 38.20 6.29
CA LYS A 38 15.41 38.42 4.93
C LYS A 38 16.44 38.11 3.86
N ALA A 39 17.66 38.59 4.01
CA ALA A 39 18.74 38.33 3.05
C ALA A 39 19.01 36.83 2.93
N PHE A 40 19.04 36.10 4.05
CA PHE A 40 19.20 34.64 4.05
C PHE A 40 18.07 33.95 3.26
N TRP A 41 16.80 34.25 3.57
CA TRP A 41 15.66 33.63 2.87
C TRP A 41 15.66 33.94 1.38
N SER A 42 15.96 35.17 0.98
CA SER A 42 16.09 35.53 -0.44
C SER A 42 17.20 34.74 -1.14
N ASN A 43 18.30 34.43 -0.46
CA ASN A 43 19.39 33.60 -1.02
C ASN A 43 19.00 32.13 -1.15
N VAL A 44 18.24 31.59 -0.17
CA VAL A 44 17.74 30.20 -0.19
C VAL A 44 16.70 30.01 -1.30
N ASP A 45 15.83 30.99 -1.52
CA ASP A 45 14.76 30.91 -2.51
C ASP A 45 15.23 31.27 -3.94
N SER A 46 16.32 32.03 -4.06
CA SER A 46 16.89 32.42 -5.36
C SER A 46 17.66 31.26 -5.99
N LYS A 47 17.25 30.86 -7.20
CA LYS A 47 17.94 29.85 -8.02
C LYS A 47 19.06 30.42 -8.89
N GLN A 48 19.12 31.74 -9.10
CA GLN A 48 20.01 32.36 -10.08
C GLN A 48 21.13 33.19 -9.46
N GLU A 49 20.92 33.77 -8.27
CA GLU A 49 21.86 34.68 -7.62
C GLU A 49 21.94 34.37 -6.12
N SER A 50 22.50 33.20 -5.78
CA SER A 50 22.76 32.83 -4.39
C SER A 50 24.21 33.11 -4.03
N VAL A 51 24.45 33.71 -2.86
CA VAL A 51 25.79 33.86 -2.27
C VAL A 51 26.34 32.48 -1.83
N PHE A 52 25.46 31.49 -1.66
CA PHE A 52 25.85 30.13 -1.30
C PHE A 52 26.35 29.35 -2.52
N LYS A 53 27.25 28.39 -2.28
CA LYS A 53 27.57 27.38 -3.29
C LYS A 53 26.29 26.60 -3.64
N SER A 54 26.17 26.13 -4.89
CA SER A 54 24.98 25.41 -5.34
C SER A 54 24.57 24.28 -4.39
N GLU A 55 25.53 23.46 -3.97
CA GLU A 55 25.30 22.33 -3.05
C GLU A 55 24.82 22.77 -1.66
N ASP A 56 25.34 23.90 -1.15
CA ASP A 56 24.94 24.45 0.15
C ASP A 56 23.55 25.08 0.06
N ASN A 57 23.25 25.73 -1.06
CA ASN A 57 21.93 26.31 -1.30
C ASN A 57 20.86 25.21 -1.37
N GLU A 58 21.13 24.13 -2.10
CA GLU A 58 20.24 22.97 -2.19
C GLU A 58 20.01 22.31 -0.82
N LEU A 59 21.07 22.16 -0.01
CA LEU A 59 20.98 21.65 1.35
C LEU A 59 20.09 22.54 2.23
N LEU A 60 20.35 23.84 2.25
CA LEU A 60 19.60 24.80 3.07
C LEU A 60 18.15 24.91 2.61
N ALA A 61 17.90 24.87 1.29
CA ALA A 61 16.56 24.85 0.74
C ALA A 61 15.79 23.59 1.17
N ALA A 62 16.44 22.43 1.24
CA ALA A 62 15.83 21.21 1.74
C ALA A 62 15.53 21.27 3.25
N VAL A 63 16.47 21.77 4.06
CA VAL A 63 16.32 21.87 5.53
C VAL A 63 15.27 22.91 5.92
N PHE A 64 15.22 24.02 5.21
CA PHE A 64 14.29 25.11 5.46
C PHE A 64 13.17 25.19 4.41
N ALA A 65 12.74 24.05 3.87
CA ALA A 65 11.56 24.06 3.00
C ALA A 65 10.36 24.63 3.80
N PRO A 66 9.55 25.54 3.23
CA PRO A 66 8.40 26.15 3.91
C PRO A 66 7.47 25.14 4.58
N GLU A 67 7.41 23.98 3.98
CA GLU A 67 6.70 22.78 4.36
C GLU A 67 7.12 22.16 5.71
N VAL A 68 8.42 22.15 6.01
CA VAL A 68 9.02 21.40 7.13
C VAL A 68 9.56 22.32 8.22
N SER A 69 9.71 23.61 7.92
CA SER A 69 10.29 24.59 8.83
C SER A 69 9.37 25.79 9.02
N ASP A 70 8.84 25.94 10.22
CA ASP A 70 8.09 27.12 10.66
C ASP A 70 8.98 28.36 10.84
N ARG A 71 10.30 28.20 10.91
CA ARG A 71 11.27 29.29 11.13
C ARG A 71 11.22 30.39 10.07
N ARG A 72 10.66 30.12 8.89
CA ARG A 72 10.40 31.16 7.87
C ARG A 72 9.44 32.23 8.36
N ALA A 73 8.50 31.89 9.25
CA ALA A 73 7.56 32.85 9.85
C ALA A 73 8.25 33.89 10.75
N GLU A 74 9.51 33.66 11.13
CA GLU A 74 10.29 34.61 11.92
C GLU A 74 10.75 35.83 11.11
N GLY A 75 10.83 35.70 9.78
CA GLY A 75 11.23 36.77 8.86
C GLY A 75 12.59 37.36 9.22
N ASP A 76 12.62 38.64 9.54
CA ASP A 76 13.84 39.38 9.93
C ASP A 76 14.43 38.94 11.28
N ARG A 77 13.62 38.33 12.15
CA ARG A 77 14.08 37.86 13.46
C ARG A 77 14.84 36.54 13.38
N PHE A 78 14.81 35.89 12.21
CA PHE A 78 15.53 34.66 11.99
C PHE A 78 17.04 34.93 12.04
N VAL A 79 17.73 34.16 12.87
CA VAL A 79 19.19 34.14 12.92
C VAL A 79 19.66 32.91 12.14
N PRO A 80 20.38 33.08 11.01
CA PRO A 80 20.87 31.97 10.22
C PRO A 80 21.77 31.02 11.03
N PRO A 81 21.78 29.72 10.70
CA PRO A 81 22.70 28.78 11.31
C PRO A 81 24.16 29.16 10.99
N GLU A 82 25.09 28.63 11.78
CA GLU A 82 26.50 28.86 11.53
C GLU A 82 26.95 28.25 10.20
N MET A 83 27.48 29.08 9.30
CA MET A 83 27.93 28.68 7.96
C MET A 83 29.37 28.15 7.94
N ARG A 84 29.86 27.61 9.07
CA ARG A 84 31.20 27.01 9.14
C ARG A 84 31.21 25.69 8.36
N PRO A 85 32.27 25.38 7.58
CA PRO A 85 32.32 24.15 6.76
C PRO A 85 32.04 22.87 7.55
N GLU A 86 32.58 22.76 8.77
CA GLU A 86 32.37 21.60 9.65
C GLU A 86 30.88 21.40 10.02
N HIS A 87 30.15 22.49 10.26
CA HIS A 87 28.72 22.44 10.57
C HIS A 87 27.92 22.01 9.34
N LEU A 88 28.24 22.56 8.17
CA LEU A 88 27.60 22.20 6.90
C LEU A 88 27.86 20.75 6.52
N GLU A 89 29.08 20.23 6.67
CA GLU A 89 29.37 18.80 6.44
C GLU A 89 28.54 17.90 7.36
N LYS A 90 28.44 18.26 8.65
CA LYS A 90 27.59 17.53 9.59
C LYS A 90 26.12 17.58 9.18
N LEU A 91 25.62 18.74 8.75
CA LEU A 91 24.26 18.91 8.29
C LEU A 91 23.98 18.07 7.03
N ARG A 92 24.91 18.03 6.06
CA ARG A 92 24.81 17.16 4.88
C ARG A 92 24.75 15.68 5.26
N ALA A 93 25.57 15.25 6.21
CA ALA A 93 25.55 13.87 6.71
C ALA A 93 24.19 13.53 7.32
N LEU A 94 23.62 14.41 8.15
CA LEU A 94 22.31 14.23 8.78
C LEU A 94 21.17 14.21 7.75
N VAL A 95 21.14 15.14 6.79
CA VAL A 95 20.11 15.16 5.73
C VAL A 95 20.19 13.90 4.86
N LYS A 96 21.41 13.40 4.58
CA LYS A 96 21.59 12.15 3.87
C LYS A 96 21.08 10.95 4.68
N GLU A 97 21.35 10.90 5.98
CA GLU A 97 20.83 9.86 6.87
C GLU A 97 19.29 9.90 6.91
N GLU A 98 18.70 11.08 7.05
CA GLU A 98 17.24 11.26 7.02
C GLU A 98 16.64 10.77 5.69
N ALA A 99 17.26 11.10 4.57
CA ALA A 99 16.83 10.62 3.26
C ALA A 99 16.87 9.09 3.15
N GLN A 100 17.89 8.45 3.75
CA GLN A 100 17.98 6.99 3.82
C GLN A 100 16.86 6.40 4.68
N VAL A 101 16.56 6.99 5.84
CA VAL A 101 15.46 6.55 6.71
C VAL A 101 14.12 6.71 5.99
N ARG A 102 13.88 7.82 5.29
CA ARG A 102 12.67 8.05 4.49
C ARG A 102 12.52 6.99 3.39
N ALA A 103 13.59 6.68 2.67
CA ALA A 103 13.58 5.64 1.66
C ALA A 103 13.31 4.25 2.26
N ALA A 104 13.98 3.91 3.37
CA ALA A 104 13.78 2.65 4.08
C ALA A 104 12.33 2.51 4.60
N ARG A 105 11.76 3.60 5.14
CA ARG A 105 10.37 3.64 5.61
C ARG A 105 9.39 3.38 4.46
N LYS A 106 9.56 4.05 3.32
CA LYS A 106 8.75 3.81 2.11
C LYS A 106 8.90 2.37 1.63
N GLN A 107 10.12 1.86 1.53
CA GLN A 107 10.36 0.49 1.11
C GLN A 107 9.68 -0.52 2.04
N HIS A 108 9.80 -0.33 3.36
CA HIS A 108 9.16 -1.19 4.34
C HIS A 108 7.63 -1.14 4.22
N PHE A 109 7.05 0.06 4.17
CA PHE A 109 5.61 0.26 4.00
C PHE A 109 5.07 -0.41 2.72
N LEU A 110 5.83 -0.38 1.63
CA LEU A 110 5.46 -0.98 0.34
C LEU A 110 5.84 -2.46 0.23
N GLY A 111 6.43 -3.06 1.27
CA GLY A 111 6.82 -4.47 1.32
C GLY A 111 5.72 -5.37 1.89
N GLU A 112 5.72 -6.65 1.53
CA GLU A 112 4.68 -7.62 1.95
C GLU A 112 4.58 -7.78 3.48
N ASP A 113 5.68 -7.56 4.20
CA ASP A 113 5.77 -7.76 5.65
C ASP A 113 5.19 -6.62 6.50
N PHE A 114 4.80 -5.49 5.89
CA PHE A 114 4.24 -4.38 6.65
C PHE A 114 2.85 -4.73 7.20
N ALA A 115 2.69 -4.52 8.52
CA ALA A 115 1.44 -4.69 9.23
C ALA A 115 1.01 -3.36 9.86
N ALA A 116 -0.19 -2.89 9.51
CA ALA A 116 -0.73 -1.61 10.02
C ALA A 116 -0.79 -1.54 11.56
N ALA A 117 -1.08 -2.67 12.22
CA ALA A 117 -1.14 -2.76 13.68
C ALA A 117 0.24 -2.75 14.36
N ALA A 118 1.29 -3.14 13.63
CA ALA A 118 2.66 -3.25 14.09
C ALA A 118 3.62 -2.74 13.00
N PRO A 119 3.64 -1.43 12.71
CA PRO A 119 4.35 -0.85 11.56
C PRO A 119 5.88 -0.99 11.66
N GLY A 120 6.40 -1.33 12.84
CA GLY A 120 7.83 -1.54 13.07
C GLY A 120 8.57 -0.27 13.51
N PRO A 121 9.90 -0.38 13.75
CA PRO A 121 10.69 0.67 14.38
C PRO A 121 11.02 1.86 13.47
N LEU A 122 10.76 1.75 12.16
CA LEU A 122 10.99 2.84 11.20
C LEU A 122 9.88 3.92 11.24
N PHE A 123 8.83 3.69 12.02
CA PHE A 123 7.66 4.55 12.12
C PHE A 123 7.51 5.10 13.54
N PRO A 124 6.78 6.22 13.71
CA PRO A 124 6.48 6.76 15.03
C PRO A 124 5.88 5.68 15.94
N ALA A 125 6.36 5.58 17.18
CA ALA A 125 5.83 4.62 18.15
C ALA A 125 4.33 4.80 18.42
N SER A 126 3.80 6.02 18.18
CA SER A 126 2.37 6.34 18.28
C SER A 126 1.49 5.67 17.22
N TRP A 127 2.08 5.07 16.19
CA TRP A 127 1.34 4.32 15.17
C TRP A 127 1.03 2.90 15.61
N ALA A 128 1.84 2.32 16.50
CA ALA A 128 1.55 1.02 17.07
C ALA A 128 0.30 1.14 17.95
N SER A 129 -0.64 0.19 17.79
CA SER A 129 -1.82 0.16 18.66
C SER A 129 -1.38 0.04 20.12
N SER A 130 -1.77 1.00 20.96
CA SER A 130 -1.48 0.98 22.40
C SER A 130 -2.17 -0.16 23.14
N PHE A 131 -3.19 -0.77 22.52
CA PHE A 131 -3.92 -1.92 23.04
C PHE A 131 -3.47 -3.19 22.31
N GLY A 132 -2.52 -3.92 22.92
CA GLY A 132 -2.03 -5.23 22.46
C GLY A 132 -3.06 -6.37 22.54
N LEU A 133 -4.35 -6.05 22.54
CA LEU A 133 -5.47 -6.99 22.55
C LEU A 133 -6.22 -7.01 21.21
N ALA A 134 -5.81 -6.19 20.23
CA ALA A 134 -6.33 -6.31 18.89
C ALA A 134 -5.94 -7.69 18.36
N GLU A 135 -6.97 -8.50 18.05
CA GLU A 135 -6.86 -9.69 17.21
C GLU A 135 -5.82 -9.39 16.13
N ALA A 136 -4.78 -10.22 16.08
CA ALA A 136 -3.78 -10.08 15.06
C ALA A 136 -4.51 -10.13 13.72
N ASP A 137 -4.72 -8.96 13.11
CA ASP A 137 -4.75 -8.76 11.68
C ASP A 137 -3.39 -9.29 11.23
N LYS A 138 -3.31 -10.63 11.14
CA LYS A 138 -2.19 -11.32 10.55
C LYS A 138 -2.11 -10.67 9.19
N ALA A 139 -1.00 -9.97 8.96
CA ALA A 139 -0.72 -9.32 7.69
C ALA A 139 -1.19 -10.27 6.61
N THR A 140 -2.26 -9.89 5.92
CA THR A 140 -2.82 -10.74 4.89
C THR A 140 -1.74 -10.76 3.84
N GLN A 141 -0.89 -11.80 3.85
CA GLN A 141 0.28 -11.94 3.00
C GLN A 141 -0.20 -12.15 1.56
N GLY A 142 -0.70 -11.07 0.98
CA GLY A 142 -1.10 -10.99 -0.41
C GLY A 142 0.15 -10.89 -1.25
N ALA A 143 0.25 -11.70 -2.29
CA ALA A 143 1.32 -11.55 -3.26
C ALA A 143 1.24 -10.15 -3.90
N ARG A 144 2.39 -9.48 -4.01
CA ARG A 144 2.48 -8.21 -4.75
C ARG A 144 2.06 -8.41 -6.20
N CYS A 145 1.16 -7.55 -6.66
CA CYS A 145 0.65 -7.58 -8.02
C CYS A 145 1.44 -6.62 -8.91
N GLU A 146 2.28 -7.14 -9.80
CA GLU A 146 3.05 -6.30 -10.75
C GLU A 146 2.17 -5.68 -11.85
N GLN A 147 1.04 -6.32 -12.16
CA GLN A 147 0.10 -5.86 -13.18
C GLN A 147 -1.30 -5.77 -12.59
N TYR A 148 -1.81 -4.56 -12.44
CA TYR A 148 -3.12 -4.31 -11.86
C TYR A 148 -4.02 -3.52 -12.81
N ASP A 149 -5.32 -3.71 -12.67
CA ASP A 149 -6.33 -2.89 -13.34
C ASP A 149 -6.39 -1.52 -12.68
N GLN A 150 -6.03 -0.47 -13.43
CA GLN A 150 -6.08 0.92 -12.98
C GLN A 150 -7.50 1.33 -12.52
N GLN A 151 -8.55 0.76 -13.13
CA GLN A 151 -9.92 1.07 -12.73
C GLN A 151 -10.29 0.39 -11.40
N ALA A 152 -9.79 -0.81 -11.13
CA ALA A 152 -9.93 -1.45 -9.83
C ALA A 152 -9.18 -0.67 -8.73
N VAL A 153 -7.95 -0.25 -9.00
CA VAL A 153 -7.16 0.59 -8.06
C VAL A 153 -7.85 1.92 -7.79
N ALA A 154 -8.33 2.61 -8.83
CA ALA A 154 -9.07 3.86 -8.67
C ALA A 154 -10.38 3.69 -7.88
N ARG A 155 -11.05 2.53 -7.99
CA ARG A 155 -12.21 2.21 -7.15
C ARG A 155 -11.81 1.97 -5.70
N ALA A 156 -10.71 1.26 -5.45
CA ALA A 156 -10.20 1.03 -4.10
C ALA A 156 -9.80 2.33 -3.41
N MET A 157 -9.11 3.23 -4.10
CA MET A 157 -8.71 4.55 -3.57
C MET A 157 -9.88 5.51 -3.31
N LYS A 158 -11.08 5.23 -3.83
CA LYS A 158 -12.30 5.97 -3.49
C LYS A 158 -12.95 5.51 -2.19
N ALA A 159 -12.56 4.35 -1.67
CA ALA A 159 -13.00 3.89 -0.37
C ALA A 159 -12.28 4.66 0.75
N GLU A 160 -12.82 4.58 1.97
CA GLU A 160 -12.13 5.10 3.14
C GLU A 160 -10.83 4.31 3.39
N ALA A 161 -9.75 5.02 3.69
CA ALA A 161 -8.46 4.38 3.96
C ALA A 161 -8.52 3.65 5.31
N SER A 162 -8.30 2.33 5.29
CA SER A 162 -8.21 1.50 6.51
C SER A 162 -7.01 1.84 7.38
N PHE A 163 -6.00 2.47 6.79
CA PHE A 163 -4.85 3.04 7.47
C PHE A 163 -4.54 4.38 6.83
N ASP A 164 -4.39 5.42 7.64
CA ASP A 164 -4.04 6.76 7.20
C ASP A 164 -3.23 7.45 8.30
N LYS A 165 -1.91 7.58 8.06
CA LYS A 165 -0.99 8.16 9.04
C LYS A 165 0.08 9.01 8.34
N THR A 166 0.59 10.00 9.07
CA THR A 166 1.66 10.90 8.59
C THR A 166 2.90 10.74 9.48
N ALA A 167 4.07 10.56 8.86
CA ALA A 167 5.34 10.45 9.56
C ALA A 167 5.88 11.83 9.93
N GLU A 168 6.96 11.88 10.71
CA GLU A 168 7.57 13.14 11.18
C GLU A 168 8.06 14.03 10.03
N ASP A 169 8.44 13.42 8.90
CA ASP A 169 8.88 14.11 7.69
C ASP A 169 7.74 14.59 6.78
N GLY A 170 6.49 14.54 7.28
CA GLY A 170 5.30 14.95 6.53
C GLY A 170 4.81 13.94 5.48
N THR A 171 5.53 12.82 5.27
CA THR A 171 5.07 11.79 4.32
C THR A 171 3.82 11.11 4.87
N ARG A 172 2.73 11.14 4.09
CA ARG A 172 1.48 10.46 4.41
C ARG A 172 1.47 9.07 3.78
N PHE A 173 1.06 8.07 4.55
CA PHE A 173 1.00 6.66 4.18
C PHE A 173 -0.44 6.18 4.33
N ARG A 174 -1.01 5.61 3.26
CA ARG A 174 -2.39 5.13 3.27
C ARG A 174 -2.52 3.71 2.75
N VAL A 175 -3.44 2.96 3.36
CA VAL A 175 -3.83 1.62 2.91
C VAL A 175 -5.32 1.61 2.64
N TYR A 176 -5.69 1.35 1.38
CA TYR A 176 -7.07 1.15 0.96
C TYR A 176 -7.34 -0.33 0.76
N ARG A 177 -8.45 -0.83 1.28
CA ARG A 177 -8.87 -2.22 1.11
C ARG A 177 -10.24 -2.26 0.46
N ALA A 178 -10.33 -2.82 -0.74
CA ALA A 178 -11.60 -2.99 -1.46
C ALA A 178 -11.52 -4.14 -2.45
N SER A 179 -12.59 -4.93 -2.55
CA SER A 179 -12.75 -6.00 -3.56
C SER A 179 -11.57 -6.98 -3.61
N GLY A 180 -11.02 -7.37 -2.45
CA GLY A 180 -9.86 -8.26 -2.38
C GLY A 180 -8.56 -7.64 -2.87
N LEU A 181 -8.47 -6.31 -2.99
CA LEU A 181 -7.23 -5.58 -3.22
C LEU A 181 -6.86 -4.76 -2.00
N GLU A 182 -5.56 -4.75 -1.70
CA GLU A 182 -4.94 -3.79 -0.80
C GLU A 182 -4.06 -2.85 -1.64
N VAL A 183 -4.38 -1.57 -1.64
CA VAL A 183 -3.62 -0.53 -2.35
C VAL A 183 -2.90 0.31 -1.31
N ARG A 184 -1.57 0.36 -1.41
CA ARG A 184 -0.72 1.18 -0.55
C ARG A 184 -0.20 2.38 -1.32
N THR A 185 -0.45 3.56 -0.77
CA THR A 185 -0.08 4.82 -1.39
C THR A 185 0.77 5.65 -0.44
N THR A 186 1.56 6.53 -1.03
CA THR A 186 2.36 7.53 -0.31
C THR A 186 2.10 8.90 -0.91
N THR A 187 2.02 9.91 -0.06
CA THR A 187 1.96 11.32 -0.48
C THR A 187 3.12 12.05 0.18
N GLU A 188 4.06 12.53 -0.62
CA GLU A 188 5.08 13.46 -0.17
C GLU A 188 4.50 14.87 -0.09
N GLN A 189 5.11 15.73 0.71
CA GLN A 189 4.60 17.08 0.91
C GLN A 189 4.60 17.87 -0.41
N GLY A 190 3.46 18.48 -0.74
CA GLY A 190 3.27 19.21 -2.00
C GLY A 190 3.16 18.31 -3.25
N SER A 191 3.15 16.99 -3.10
CA SER A 191 2.98 16.04 -4.21
C SER A 191 1.58 15.45 -4.26
N GLU A 192 1.21 14.88 -5.41
CA GLU A 192 0.00 14.07 -5.52
C GLU A 192 0.19 12.69 -4.87
N GLU A 193 -0.91 12.08 -4.45
CA GLU A 193 -0.89 10.72 -3.91
C GLU A 193 -0.47 9.70 -4.96
N ALA A 194 0.61 8.97 -4.70
CA ALA A 194 1.16 7.99 -5.61
C ALA A 194 0.92 6.56 -5.11
N VAL A 195 0.50 5.67 -6.01
CA VAL A 195 0.38 4.23 -5.74
C VAL A 195 1.78 3.62 -5.71
N GLY A 196 2.19 3.12 -4.55
CA GLY A 196 3.50 2.47 -4.40
C GLY A 196 3.45 0.95 -4.51
N ALA A 197 2.36 0.33 -4.05
CA ALA A 197 2.16 -1.12 -4.13
C ALA A 197 0.68 -1.50 -4.16
N VAL A 198 0.39 -2.62 -4.82
CA VAL A 198 -0.94 -3.24 -4.86
C VAL A 198 -0.77 -4.72 -4.53
N PHE A 199 -1.57 -5.22 -3.61
CA PHE A 199 -1.56 -6.61 -3.17
C PHE A 199 -2.95 -7.21 -3.39
N ALA A 200 -2.99 -8.49 -3.76
CA ALA A 200 -4.23 -9.25 -3.70
C ALA A 200 -4.46 -9.68 -2.25
N SER A 201 -5.47 -9.13 -1.60
CA SER A 201 -5.81 -9.50 -0.23
C SER A 201 -6.39 -10.92 -0.24
N HIS A 202 -5.63 -11.87 0.32
CA HIS A 202 -6.14 -13.19 0.64
C HIS A 202 -6.91 -13.10 1.95
N SER A 203 -8.07 -12.44 1.98
CA SER A 203 -8.95 -12.60 3.15
C SER A 203 -9.07 -14.10 3.38
N GLU A 204 -8.60 -14.61 4.54
CA GLU A 204 -8.83 -16.00 4.90
C GLU A 204 -10.33 -16.20 4.71
N PRO A 205 -10.77 -17.05 3.76
CA PRO A 205 -12.18 -17.27 3.59
C PRO A 205 -12.67 -17.74 4.97
N ALA A 206 -13.67 -17.06 5.52
CA ALA A 206 -14.40 -17.56 6.68
C ALA A 206 -14.59 -19.06 6.48
N ALA A 207 -14.17 -19.86 7.48
CA ALA A 207 -13.89 -21.29 7.37
C ALA A 207 -14.66 -21.94 6.22
N PRO A 208 -13.96 -22.53 5.22
CA PRO A 208 -14.49 -22.77 3.88
C PRO A 208 -15.90 -23.36 3.96
N HIS A 209 -16.90 -22.49 3.80
CA HIS A 209 -18.27 -22.93 3.70
C HIS A 209 -18.34 -23.75 2.43
N ARG A 210 -18.50 -25.05 2.61
CA ARG A 210 -18.63 -25.99 1.52
C ARG A 210 -20.07 -25.90 1.06
N ALA A 211 -20.27 -25.27 -0.08
CA ALA A 211 -21.59 -25.09 -0.66
C ALA A 211 -22.34 -26.43 -0.69
N ALA A 212 -23.57 -26.44 -0.17
CA ALA A 212 -24.33 -27.67 -0.02
C ALA A 212 -24.70 -28.21 -1.40
N ALA A 213 -24.66 -29.53 -1.61
CA ALA A 213 -24.90 -30.09 -2.95
C ALA A 213 -26.28 -29.70 -3.54
N GLY A 214 -27.30 -29.49 -2.70
CA GLY A 214 -28.64 -29.05 -3.14
C GLY A 214 -28.82 -27.55 -3.27
N GLU A 215 -27.79 -26.75 -2.98
CA GLU A 215 -27.87 -25.30 -3.01
C GLU A 215 -28.08 -24.78 -4.43
N ARG A 216 -28.92 -23.75 -4.56
CA ARG A 216 -29.28 -23.18 -5.86
C ARG A 216 -28.19 -22.24 -6.36
N ILE A 217 -27.90 -22.34 -7.65
CA ILE A 217 -27.10 -21.34 -8.35
C ILE A 217 -28.00 -20.15 -8.65
N VAL A 218 -27.61 -18.96 -8.22
CA VAL A 218 -28.33 -17.70 -8.51
C VAL A 218 -27.71 -16.94 -9.67
N LYS A 219 -26.43 -17.17 -9.95
CA LYS A 219 -25.72 -16.51 -11.05
C LYS A 219 -24.67 -17.43 -11.66
N ALA A 220 -24.55 -17.38 -12.97
CA ALA A 220 -23.48 -18.01 -13.72
C ALA A 220 -22.80 -16.99 -14.63
N VAL A 221 -21.48 -17.00 -14.69
CA VAL A 221 -20.70 -16.13 -15.57
C VAL A 221 -19.59 -16.95 -16.24
N GLU A 222 -19.57 -16.94 -17.57
CA GLU A 222 -18.55 -17.59 -18.38
C GLU A 222 -17.46 -16.56 -18.72
N TYR A 223 -16.20 -16.92 -18.44
CA TYR A 223 -15.03 -16.08 -18.65
C TYR A 223 -14.07 -16.70 -19.65
N VAL A 224 -13.26 -15.84 -20.28
CA VAL A 224 -12.07 -16.22 -21.03
C VAL A 224 -10.87 -15.38 -20.64
N GLU A 225 -9.73 -16.02 -20.47
CA GLU A 225 -8.45 -15.37 -20.23
C GLU A 225 -7.36 -15.90 -21.16
N ARG A 226 -6.25 -15.17 -21.25
CA ARG A 226 -5.06 -15.63 -21.97
C ARG A 226 -4.30 -16.62 -21.09
N ALA A 227 -3.92 -17.77 -21.64
CA ALA A 227 -3.07 -18.72 -20.94
C ALA A 227 -1.68 -18.12 -20.72
N LYS A 228 -1.14 -18.24 -19.49
CA LYS A 228 0.24 -17.84 -19.19
C LYS A 228 1.22 -18.86 -19.77
N GLY A 229 2.30 -18.40 -20.41
CA GLY A 229 3.45 -19.25 -20.76
C GLY A 229 3.41 -19.97 -22.11
N SER A 230 2.51 -19.61 -23.05
CA SER A 230 2.60 -20.14 -24.41
C SER A 230 3.37 -19.17 -25.32
N GLU A 231 4.61 -19.50 -25.69
CA GLU A 231 5.37 -18.82 -26.77
C GLU A 231 4.82 -19.10 -28.19
N LYS A 232 3.65 -19.73 -28.29
CA LYS A 232 3.04 -20.06 -29.58
C LYS A 232 2.59 -18.79 -30.29
N THR A 233 2.67 -18.81 -31.62
CA THR A 233 2.22 -17.73 -32.52
C THR A 233 0.74 -17.37 -32.36
N VAL A 234 -0.07 -18.29 -31.84
CA VAL A 234 -1.46 -18.05 -31.44
C VAL A 234 -1.57 -18.22 -29.92
N PRO A 235 -1.95 -17.17 -29.17
CA PRO A 235 -2.05 -17.24 -27.72
C PRO A 235 -3.16 -18.23 -27.32
N ASP A 236 -2.81 -19.17 -26.44
CA ASP A 236 -3.77 -20.13 -25.93
C ASP A 236 -4.80 -19.44 -25.01
N ARG A 237 -6.04 -19.94 -25.01
CA ARG A 237 -7.16 -19.34 -24.28
C ARG A 237 -7.69 -20.32 -23.24
N HIS A 238 -7.92 -19.82 -22.03
CA HIS A 238 -8.53 -20.57 -20.94
C HIS A 238 -9.97 -20.10 -20.76
N TYR A 239 -10.88 -21.06 -20.64
CA TYR A 239 -12.32 -20.84 -20.49
C TYR A 239 -12.76 -21.46 -19.17
N TYR A 240 -13.48 -20.70 -18.36
CA TYR A 240 -13.97 -21.16 -17.07
C TYR A 240 -15.33 -20.54 -16.78
N VAL A 241 -16.09 -21.17 -15.87
CA VAL A 241 -17.38 -20.66 -15.41
C VAL A 241 -17.30 -20.42 -13.91
N VAL A 242 -17.84 -19.28 -13.49
CA VAL A 242 -18.03 -18.93 -12.09
C VAL A 242 -19.51 -18.99 -11.78
N PHE A 243 -19.86 -19.72 -10.73
CA PHE A 243 -21.19 -19.76 -10.16
C PHE A 243 -21.21 -18.99 -8.85
N GLU A 244 -22.29 -18.24 -8.63
CA GLU A 244 -22.65 -17.67 -7.35
C GLU A 244 -23.89 -18.43 -6.85
N THR A 245 -23.83 -18.90 -5.60
CA THR A 245 -24.92 -19.65 -4.98
C THR A 245 -25.80 -18.73 -4.16
N GLU A 246 -26.95 -19.23 -3.69
CA GLU A 246 -27.88 -18.43 -2.88
C GLU A 246 -27.32 -18.03 -1.51
N THR A 247 -26.34 -18.75 -0.96
CA THR A 247 -25.63 -18.34 0.27
C THR A 247 -24.43 -17.43 0.02
N GLY A 248 -24.12 -17.14 -1.25
CA GLY A 248 -23.03 -16.25 -1.65
C GLY A 248 -21.69 -16.96 -1.90
N ASP A 249 -21.65 -18.29 -1.84
CA ASP A 249 -20.46 -19.06 -2.23
C ASP A 249 -20.18 -18.91 -3.72
N ARG A 250 -18.88 -18.93 -4.07
CA ARG A 250 -18.40 -18.83 -5.44
C ARG A 250 -17.69 -20.08 -5.87
N ILE A 251 -18.15 -20.67 -6.96
CA ILE A 251 -17.60 -21.93 -7.46
C ILE A 251 -17.03 -21.72 -8.85
N VAL A 252 -15.79 -22.13 -9.06
CA VAL A 252 -15.13 -22.11 -10.36
C VAL A 252 -15.05 -23.52 -10.90
N THR A 253 -15.46 -23.69 -12.15
CA THR A 253 -15.25 -24.95 -12.88
C THR A 253 -14.65 -24.70 -14.26
N GLU A 254 -13.66 -25.52 -14.62
CA GLU A 254 -12.97 -25.43 -15.90
C GLU A 254 -12.41 -26.78 -16.35
N LYS A 255 -12.26 -26.98 -17.66
CA LYS A 255 -11.50 -28.10 -18.22
C LYS A 255 -10.11 -27.60 -18.60
N ARG A 256 -9.06 -28.18 -18.00
CA ARG A 256 -7.67 -27.80 -18.26
C ARG A 256 -7.12 -28.51 -19.50
N ALA A 257 -5.91 -28.10 -19.93
CA ALA A 257 -5.27 -28.63 -21.14
C ALA A 257 -4.90 -30.13 -21.02
N ASP A 258 -4.71 -30.61 -19.79
CA ASP A 258 -4.53 -32.01 -19.43
C ASP A 258 -5.85 -32.82 -19.42
N ALA A 259 -6.94 -32.20 -19.90
CA ALA A 259 -8.31 -32.72 -19.91
C ALA A 259 -8.95 -32.95 -18.54
N PHE A 260 -8.29 -32.60 -17.44
CA PHE A 260 -8.90 -32.68 -16.11
C PHE A 260 -9.88 -31.53 -15.91
N VAL A 261 -11.03 -31.87 -15.32
CA VAL A 261 -12.00 -30.90 -14.85
C VAL A 261 -11.61 -30.48 -13.45
N VAL A 262 -11.39 -29.18 -13.27
CA VAL A 262 -11.15 -28.57 -11.96
C VAL A 262 -12.46 -28.01 -11.43
N TRP A 263 -12.75 -28.31 -10.16
CA TRP A 263 -13.85 -27.77 -9.39
C TRP A 263 -13.28 -27.13 -8.13
N ALA A 264 -13.37 -25.81 -8.01
CA ALA A 264 -12.81 -25.08 -6.88
C ALA A 264 -13.90 -24.22 -6.23
N GLU A 265 -14.09 -24.39 -4.93
CA GLU A 265 -15.04 -23.62 -4.12
C GLU A 265 -14.29 -22.51 -3.40
N ASN A 266 -14.83 -21.30 -3.49
CA ASN A 266 -14.29 -20.07 -2.94
C ASN A 266 -12.77 -19.89 -3.19
N PRO A 267 -12.27 -20.03 -4.43
CA PRO A 267 -10.85 -19.88 -4.67
C PRO A 267 -10.41 -18.44 -4.36
N SER A 268 -9.43 -18.29 -3.47
CA SER A 268 -8.94 -16.97 -3.02
C SER A 268 -8.36 -16.10 -4.14
N SER A 269 -7.97 -16.72 -5.26
CA SER A 269 -7.44 -16.04 -6.45
C SER A 269 -8.53 -15.61 -7.46
N LEU A 270 -9.81 -15.86 -7.18
CA LEU A 270 -10.90 -15.66 -8.14
C LEU A 270 -11.00 -14.20 -8.60
N GLU A 271 -10.92 -13.24 -7.69
CA GLU A 271 -11.09 -11.82 -8.05
C GLU A 271 -9.93 -11.31 -8.92
N ALA A 272 -8.70 -11.64 -8.56
CA ALA A 272 -7.53 -11.32 -9.37
C ALA A 272 -7.62 -11.97 -10.76
N ARG A 273 -8.10 -13.22 -10.83
CA ARG A 273 -8.32 -13.93 -12.10
C ARG A 273 -9.40 -13.23 -12.94
N ASN A 274 -10.54 -12.91 -12.34
CA ASN A 274 -11.66 -12.24 -13.01
C ASN A 274 -11.28 -10.85 -13.54
N ALA A 275 -10.43 -10.11 -12.84
CA ALA A 275 -9.93 -8.80 -13.29
C ALA A 275 -9.08 -8.89 -14.58
N LEU A 276 -8.41 -10.02 -14.81
CA LEU A 276 -7.60 -10.27 -16.02
C LEU A 276 -8.40 -10.96 -17.14
N ALA A 277 -9.60 -11.44 -16.83
CA ALA A 277 -10.44 -12.18 -17.74
C ALA A 277 -11.48 -11.29 -18.42
N LYS A 278 -11.96 -11.74 -19.58
CA LYS A 278 -13.09 -11.15 -20.28
C LYS A 278 -14.34 -11.99 -20.05
N VAL A 279 -15.45 -11.35 -19.70
CA VAL A 279 -16.76 -11.99 -19.63
C VAL A 279 -17.27 -12.30 -21.04
N ILE A 280 -17.66 -13.54 -21.30
CA ILE A 280 -18.29 -13.97 -22.56
C ILE A 280 -19.80 -14.02 -22.41
N ASN A 281 -20.29 -14.66 -21.35
CA ASN A 281 -21.71 -14.81 -21.06
C ASN A 281 -21.98 -14.59 -19.58
N SER A 282 -23.18 -14.12 -19.23
CA SER A 282 -23.66 -14.01 -17.86
C SER A 282 -25.15 -14.32 -17.79
N SER A 283 -25.60 -14.87 -16.66
CA SER A 283 -27.01 -15.08 -16.37
C SER A 283 -27.26 -15.00 -14.87
N GLU A 284 -28.33 -14.29 -14.49
CA GLU A 284 -28.84 -14.19 -13.11
C GLU A 284 -30.09 -15.08 -12.91
N LYS A 285 -30.47 -15.85 -13.93
CA LYS A 285 -31.65 -16.71 -13.90
C LYS A 285 -31.20 -18.16 -14.09
N CYS A 286 -30.67 -18.71 -13.01
CA CYS A 286 -30.24 -20.09 -12.95
C CYS A 286 -31.25 -20.94 -12.18
N SER A 287 -31.55 -22.13 -12.71
CA SER A 287 -32.51 -23.10 -12.16
C SER A 287 -31.80 -24.31 -11.55
N ALA A 288 -30.56 -24.56 -11.95
CA ALA A 288 -29.77 -25.72 -11.54
C ALA A 288 -29.24 -25.61 -10.10
N SER A 289 -29.11 -26.77 -9.45
CA SER A 289 -28.37 -26.93 -8.21
C SER A 289 -26.89 -27.24 -8.46
N ILE A 290 -26.08 -27.12 -7.41
CA ILE A 290 -24.66 -27.55 -7.46
C ILE A 290 -24.53 -29.03 -7.83
N ALA A 291 -25.42 -29.90 -7.35
CA ALA A 291 -25.43 -31.31 -7.66
C ALA A 291 -25.65 -31.56 -9.16
N ASP A 292 -26.57 -30.82 -9.79
CA ASP A 292 -26.85 -30.93 -11.23
C ASP A 292 -25.61 -30.59 -12.05
N ILE A 293 -24.92 -29.49 -11.69
CA ILE A 293 -23.72 -29.07 -12.39
C ILE A 293 -22.56 -30.04 -12.17
N ARG A 294 -22.36 -30.52 -10.95
CA ARG A 294 -21.34 -31.55 -10.67
C ARG A 294 -21.61 -32.84 -11.44
N ALA A 295 -22.87 -33.25 -11.56
CA ALA A 295 -23.24 -34.41 -12.36
C ALA A 295 -22.91 -34.19 -13.85
N ALA A 296 -23.23 -33.01 -14.40
CA ALA A 296 -22.90 -32.64 -15.77
C ALA A 296 -21.38 -32.55 -16.02
N ALA A 297 -20.61 -32.13 -15.02
CA ALA A 297 -19.15 -31.97 -15.12
C ALA A 297 -18.38 -33.31 -15.16
N ARG A 298 -19.01 -34.44 -14.79
CA ARG A 298 -18.38 -35.77 -14.75
C ARG A 298 -18.28 -36.50 -16.12
N GLY A 299 -18.65 -35.85 -17.22
CA GLY A 299 -18.57 -36.45 -18.57
C GLY A 299 -17.16 -36.89 -18.98
N GLU A 300 -17.05 -38.02 -19.68
CA GLU A 300 -15.82 -38.77 -19.96
C GLU A 300 -14.70 -37.98 -20.67
N GLY A 301 -13.47 -38.18 -20.20
CA GLY A 301 -12.28 -37.45 -20.62
C GLY A 301 -11.53 -38.11 -21.78
N SER A 302 -11.56 -37.46 -22.94
CA SER A 302 -10.49 -37.51 -23.96
C SER A 302 -9.64 -36.22 -23.87
N PHE A 303 -8.39 -36.28 -24.34
CA PHE A 303 -7.46 -35.14 -24.42
C PHE A 303 -8.13 -33.91 -25.04
N ALA A 304 -8.07 -32.79 -24.32
CA ALA A 304 -8.85 -31.61 -24.68
C ALA A 304 -8.13 -30.72 -25.70
N LYS A 305 -8.62 -30.71 -26.95
CA LYS A 305 -8.31 -29.61 -27.88
C LYS A 305 -8.84 -28.28 -27.31
N GLY A 306 -8.30 -27.15 -27.75
CA GLY A 306 -8.75 -25.82 -27.30
C GLY A 306 -10.27 -25.58 -27.47
N SER A 307 -10.87 -26.16 -28.53
CA SER A 307 -12.32 -26.15 -28.74
C SER A 307 -13.08 -26.89 -27.64
N GLU A 308 -12.55 -27.99 -27.10
CA GLU A 308 -13.23 -28.75 -26.05
C GLU A 308 -13.30 -28.01 -24.72
N ARG A 309 -12.26 -27.23 -24.36
CA ARG A 309 -12.29 -26.40 -23.15
C ARG A 309 -13.38 -25.33 -23.24
N LYS A 310 -13.50 -24.69 -24.41
CA LYS A 310 -14.58 -23.75 -24.71
C LYS A 310 -15.95 -24.45 -24.66
N HIS A 311 -16.10 -25.61 -25.30
CA HIS A 311 -17.36 -26.35 -25.31
C HIS A 311 -17.77 -26.83 -23.92
N TYR A 312 -16.80 -27.24 -23.09
CA TYR A 312 -17.03 -27.59 -21.70
C TYR A 312 -17.59 -26.39 -20.93
N ALA A 313 -16.87 -25.26 -20.91
CA ALA A 313 -17.29 -24.07 -20.17
C ALA A 313 -18.67 -23.59 -20.64
N HIS A 314 -18.87 -23.51 -21.96
CA HIS A 314 -20.14 -23.11 -22.53
C HIS A 314 -21.28 -24.09 -22.21
N GLY A 315 -21.04 -25.40 -22.32
CA GLY A 315 -22.05 -26.42 -22.04
C GLY A 315 -22.48 -26.41 -20.58
N ILE A 316 -21.52 -26.25 -19.67
CA ILE A 316 -21.77 -26.12 -18.23
C ILE A 316 -22.52 -24.82 -17.91
N PHE A 317 -22.18 -23.70 -18.54
CA PHE A 317 -22.94 -22.45 -18.43
C PHE A 317 -24.40 -22.63 -18.90
N GLN A 318 -24.63 -23.27 -20.05
CA GLN A 318 -25.99 -23.52 -20.54
C GLN A 318 -26.78 -24.44 -19.60
N LYS A 319 -26.14 -25.45 -18.99
CA LYS A 319 -26.76 -26.32 -18.00
C LYS A 319 -27.19 -25.58 -16.73
N ALA A 320 -26.44 -24.58 -16.29
CA ALA A 320 -26.84 -23.76 -15.14
C ALA A 320 -28.02 -22.85 -15.44
N LYS A 321 -28.15 -22.40 -16.69
CA LYS A 321 -29.20 -21.50 -17.15
C LYS A 321 -30.54 -22.21 -17.44
N ALA A 322 -30.51 -23.46 -17.92
CA ALA A 322 -31.68 -24.23 -18.32
C ALA A 322 -32.44 -24.77 -17.11
#